data_AF-A0A4S0UNX8-F1
#
_entry.id   AF-A0A4S0UNX8-F1
#
_cell.length_a   1.000
_cell.length_b   1.000
_cell.length_c   1.000
_cell.angle_alpha   90.00
_cell.angle_beta   90.00
_cell.angle_gamma   90.00
#
_symmetry.space_group_name_H-M   'P 1'
#
loop_
_entity.id
_entity.type
_entity.pdbx_description
1 polymer ?
#
loop_
_entity_poly.entity_id
_entity_poly.type
_entity_poly.pdbx_seq_one_letter_code
_entity_poly.pdbx_strand_id
1 'polypeptide(L)'
;GRTPAVALLVLGDSSAASVGIEKSEYGLAAQLAGLIAERTGRAVRWRAAGFNSATSGQIRDHVLPNLSADPWTHIVLAIGTNDTKNFHSVPRFKKEFGGLLYALR
;
A
#
# COMPACT_ATOMS: atom_id res chain seq x y z
N GLY A 1 8.23 -15.96 22.38
CA GLY A 1 8.14 -14.56 22.80
C GLY A 1 6.93 -13.93 22.14
N ARG A 2 6.08 -13.24 22.90
CA ARG A 2 4.63 -13.07 22.61
C ARG A 2 4.27 -11.70 22.00
N THR A 3 5.14 -11.12 21.17
CA THR A 3 4.83 -9.88 20.44
C THR A 3 4.30 -10.27 19.06
N PRO A 4 3.09 -9.85 18.64
CA PRO A 4 2.56 -10.25 17.35
C PRO A 4 3.51 -9.81 16.23
N ALA A 5 3.68 -10.63 15.19
CA ALA A 5 4.41 -10.20 13.99
C ALA A 5 3.73 -8.96 13.40
N VAL A 6 4.50 -7.96 12.99
CA VAL A 6 3.96 -6.83 12.22
C VAL A 6 3.50 -7.37 10.88
N ALA A 7 2.31 -6.99 10.45
CA ALA A 7 1.71 -7.36 9.19
C ALA A 7 1.52 -6.09 8.36
N LEU A 8 2.46 -5.83 7.47
CA LEU A 8 2.54 -4.61 6.70
C LEU A 8 1.95 -4.79 5.30
N LEU A 9 0.90 -4.04 4.99
CA LEU A 9 0.42 -3.87 3.62
C LEU A 9 0.93 -2.53 3.08
N VAL A 10 1.54 -2.54 1.90
CA VAL A 10 1.89 -1.31 1.18
C VAL A 10 1.08 -1.25 -0.11
N LEU A 11 0.26 -0.20 -0.24
CA LEU A 11 -0.53 0.07 -1.43
C LEU A 11 0.01 1.29 -2.15
N GLY A 12 0.13 1.21 -3.47
CA GLY A 12 0.43 2.40 -4.25
C GLY A 12 0.44 2.17 -5.75
N ASP A 13 1.00 3.13 -6.48
CA ASP A 13 1.20 3.03 -7.91
C ASP A 13 2.53 2.35 -8.26
N SER A 14 2.91 2.33 -9.54
CA SER A 14 4.19 1.81 -10.04
C SER A 14 5.41 2.24 -9.21
N SER A 15 5.36 3.43 -8.60
CA SER A 15 6.44 4.05 -7.83
C SER A 15 6.55 3.49 -6.42
N ALA A 16 5.42 3.10 -5.83
CA ALA A 16 5.38 2.48 -4.50
C ALA A 16 5.69 0.99 -4.53
N ALA A 17 5.34 0.35 -5.64
CA ALA A 17 5.04 -1.06 -5.59
C ALA A 17 6.15 -1.97 -6.13
N SER A 18 7.03 -1.50 -7.02
CA SER A 18 7.93 -2.42 -7.77
C SER A 18 7.16 -3.66 -8.28
N VAL A 19 5.86 -3.49 -8.56
CA VAL A 19 4.94 -4.58 -8.91
C VAL A 19 5.29 -4.98 -10.34
N GLY A 20 5.99 -6.11 -10.46
CA GLY A 20 6.50 -6.64 -11.73
C GLY A 20 8.02 -6.63 -11.88
N ILE A 21 8.80 -6.25 -10.86
CA ILE A 21 10.26 -6.34 -10.93
C ILE A 21 10.70 -7.63 -10.22
N GLU A 22 11.40 -8.51 -10.95
CA GLU A 22 11.96 -9.80 -10.53
C GLU A 22 12.89 -9.76 -9.31
N LYS A 23 13.11 -8.61 -8.68
CA LYS A 23 13.90 -8.44 -7.45
C LYS A 23 13.11 -7.68 -6.41
N SER A 24 12.30 -8.44 -5.67
CA SER A 24 11.44 -7.98 -4.56
C SER A 24 12.21 -7.31 -3.40
N GLU A 25 13.53 -7.45 -3.37
CA GLU A 25 14.42 -7.00 -2.28
C GLU A 25 14.62 -5.48 -2.18
N TYR A 26 14.28 -4.70 -3.22
CA TYR A 26 14.43 -3.23 -3.21
C TYR A 26 13.12 -2.45 -3.15
N GLY A 27 11.96 -3.12 -3.14
CA GLY A 27 10.66 -2.47 -3.10
C GLY A 27 10.41 -1.73 -1.78
N LEU A 28 9.59 -0.67 -1.81
CA LEU A 28 9.25 0.13 -0.63
C LEU A 28 8.78 -0.74 0.55
N ALA A 29 7.98 -1.77 0.27
CA ALA A 29 7.49 -2.69 1.29
C ALA A 29 8.60 -3.50 1.96
N ALA A 30 9.57 -4.00 1.18
CA ALA A 30 10.71 -4.75 1.71
C ALA A 30 11.62 -3.88 2.57
N GLN A 31 11.94 -2.65 2.10
CA GLN A 31 12.75 -1.71 2.87
C GLN A 31 12.06 -1.28 4.17
N LEU A 32 10.77 -0.94 4.11
CA LEU A 32 10.00 -0.60 5.30
C LEU A 32 9.93 -1.78 6.28
N ALA A 33 9.74 -3.01 5.78
CA ALA A 33 9.72 -4.19 6.63
C ALA A 33 11.07 -4.40 7.34
N GLY A 34 12.19 -4.25 6.64
CA GLY A 34 13.53 -4.33 7.23
C GLY A 34 13.74 -3.27 8.31
N LEU A 35 13.46 -2.00 8.01
CA LEU A 35 13.60 -0.89 8.95
C LEU A 35 12.70 -1.04 10.19
N ILE A 36 11.46 -1.53 10.02
CA ILE A 36 10.56 -1.81 11.14
C ILE A 36 11.11 -2.96 11.98
N ALA A 37 11.60 -4.03 11.35
CA ALA A 37 12.17 -5.17 12.07
C ALA A 37 13.39 -4.75 12.91
N GLU A 38 14.31 -3.98 12.31
CA GLU A 38 15.50 -3.47 12.98
C GLU A 38 15.16 -2.56 14.17
N ARG A 39 14.21 -1.64 13.99
CA ARG A 39 13.85 -0.68 15.06
C ARG A 39 13.01 -1.27 16.18
N THR A 40 12.23 -2.31 15.89
CA THR A 40 11.28 -2.87 16.87
C THR A 40 11.69 -4.22 17.44
N GLY A 41 12.67 -4.90 16.82
CA GLY A 41 13.03 -6.27 17.15
C GLY A 41 11.93 -7.30 16.86
N ARG A 42 10.90 -6.94 16.07
CA ARG A 42 9.75 -7.80 15.76
C ARG A 42 9.89 -8.39 14.36
N ALA A 43 9.42 -9.62 14.19
CA ALA A 43 9.23 -10.19 12.85
C ALA A 43 8.18 -9.37 12.08
N VAL A 44 8.46 -9.10 10.80
CA VAL A 44 7.57 -8.34 9.91
C VAL A 44 7.24 -9.21 8.69
N ARG A 45 5.96 -9.60 8.55
CA ARG A 45 5.43 -10.09 7.28
C ARG A 45 4.92 -8.89 6.49
N TRP A 46 5.13 -8.89 5.17
CA TRP A 46 4.70 -7.78 4.34
C TRP A 46 4.11 -8.24 3.01
N ARG A 47 3.27 -7.38 2.42
CA ARG A 47 2.76 -7.52 1.06
C ARG A 47 2.74 -6.15 0.40
N ALA A 48 3.26 -6.08 -0.82
CA ALA A 48 3.05 -4.94 -1.71
C ALA A 48 1.90 -5.26 -2.66
N ALA A 49 1.05 -4.28 -2.91
CA ALA A 49 0.02 -4.38 -3.93
C ALA A 49 -0.22 -3.02 -4.57
N GLY A 50 -0.57 -3.03 -5.84
CA GLY A 50 -0.68 -1.81 -6.61
C GLY A 50 -0.86 -2.08 -8.07
N PHE A 51 -1.08 -1.02 -8.82
CA PHE A 51 -1.13 -1.09 -10.27
C PHE A 51 -0.47 0.15 -10.87
N ASN A 52 0.20 -0.02 -12.00
CA ASN A 52 0.96 1.06 -12.62
C ASN A 52 0.05 2.23 -12.99
N SER A 53 0.50 3.45 -12.66
CA SER A 53 -0.26 4.68 -12.88
C SER A 53 -1.68 4.73 -12.26
N ALA A 54 -1.98 3.88 -11.27
CA ALA A 54 -3.30 3.87 -10.64
C ALA A 54 -3.57 5.15 -9.85
N THR A 55 -4.83 5.60 -9.89
CA THR A 55 -5.41 6.62 -9.00
C THR A 55 -5.96 5.98 -7.73
N SER A 56 -6.24 6.79 -6.70
CA SER A 56 -6.82 6.31 -5.44
C SER A 56 -8.12 5.53 -5.64
N GLY A 57 -8.99 6.01 -6.54
CA GLY A 57 -10.23 5.32 -6.89
C GLY A 57 -9.99 3.96 -7.56
N GLN A 58 -9.01 3.87 -8.47
CA GLN A 58 -8.68 2.60 -9.13
C GLN A 58 -8.08 1.57 -8.17
N ILE A 59 -7.27 2.00 -7.20
CA ILE A 59 -6.79 1.08 -6.14
C ILE A 59 -7.98 0.53 -5.35
N ARG A 60 -8.91 1.39 -4.94
CA ARG A 60 -10.13 1.00 -4.20
C ARG A 60 -10.97 0.01 -5.01
N ASP A 61 -11.18 0.26 -6.28
CA ASP A 61 -12.17 -0.47 -7.09
C ASP A 61 -11.59 -1.74 -7.75
N HIS A 62 -10.27 -1.82 -7.94
CA HIS A 62 -9.67 -2.92 -8.72
C HIS A 62 -8.56 -3.67 -8.00
N VAL A 63 -7.83 -3.04 -7.07
CA VAL A 63 -6.73 -3.72 -6.35
C VAL A 63 -7.25 -4.30 -5.04
N LEU A 64 -7.88 -3.46 -4.23
CA LEU A 64 -8.34 -3.85 -2.90
C LEU A 64 -9.31 -5.05 -2.88
N PRO A 65 -10.30 -5.19 -3.80
CA PRO A 65 -11.19 -6.35 -3.82
C PRO A 65 -10.48 -7.68 -4.10
N ASN A 66 -9.27 -7.63 -4.66
CA ASN A 66 -8.45 -8.80 -5.00
C ASN A 66 -7.38 -9.10 -3.94
N LEU A 67 -7.33 -8.34 -2.86
CA LEU A 67 -6.45 -8.67 -1.73
C LEU A 67 -7.10 -9.72 -0.85
N SER A 68 -6.28 -10.66 -0.37
CA SER A 68 -6.75 -11.58 0.67
C SER A 68 -7.12 -10.78 1.91
N ALA A 69 -8.18 -11.19 2.60
CA ALA A 69 -8.66 -10.61 3.85
C ALA A 69 -7.72 -10.95 5.03
N ASP A 70 -6.42 -10.74 4.82
CA ASP A 70 -5.41 -10.91 5.85
C ASP A 70 -5.57 -9.80 6.91
N PRO A 71 -5.35 -10.11 8.19
CA PRO A 71 -5.35 -9.12 9.25
C PRO A 71 -4.06 -8.29 9.18
N TRP A 72 -4.06 -7.23 8.37
CA TRP A 72 -2.99 -6.25 8.29
C TRP A 72 -3.02 -5.38 9.56
N THR A 73 -1.88 -5.19 10.21
CA THR A 73 -1.78 -4.33 11.40
C THR A 73 -1.33 -2.92 11.04
N HIS A 74 -0.63 -2.79 9.90
CA HIS A 74 -0.12 -1.53 9.38
C HIS A 74 -0.38 -1.48 7.89
N ILE A 75 -0.92 -0.35 7.42
CA ILE A 75 -1.14 -0.09 6.00
C ILE A 75 -0.41 1.20 5.64
N VAL A 76 0.42 1.15 4.61
CA VAL A 76 1.09 2.32 4.05
C VAL A 76 0.47 2.61 2.69
N LEU A 77 -0.02 3.83 2.52
CA LEU A 77 -0.60 4.31 1.27
C LEU A 77 0.37 5.28 0.60
N ALA A 78 0.93 4.85 -0.53
CA ALA A 78 1.77 5.65 -1.41
C ALA A 78 1.05 5.83 -2.77
N ILE A 79 -0.08 6.53 -2.74
CA ILE A 79 -1.00 6.75 -3.85
C ILE A 79 -1.47 8.23 -3.84
N GLY A 80 -1.91 8.77 -4.97
CA GLY A 80 -2.39 10.16 -5.09
C GLY A 80 -1.63 11.00 -6.11
N THR A 81 -0.41 10.59 -6.49
CA THR A 81 0.38 11.26 -7.54
C THR A 81 -0.35 11.25 -8.88
N ASN A 82 -0.94 10.11 -9.27
CA ASN A 82 -1.69 10.02 -10.52
C ASN A 82 -3.02 10.78 -10.48
N ASP A 83 -3.68 10.87 -9.32
CA ASP A 83 -4.87 11.69 -9.15
C ASP A 83 -4.55 13.16 -9.49
N THR A 84 -3.42 13.66 -8.97
CA THR A 84 -2.91 15.00 -9.29
C THR A 84 -2.50 15.13 -10.76
N LYS A 85 -1.70 14.17 -11.28
CA LYS A 85 -1.23 14.15 -12.67
C LYS A 85 -2.38 14.13 -13.67
N ASN A 86 -3.48 13.46 -13.34
CA ASN A 86 -4.68 13.36 -14.16
C ASN A 86 -5.68 14.51 -13.90
N PHE A 87 -5.23 15.58 -13.25
CA PHE A 87 -6.02 16.79 -12.97
C PHE A 87 -7.33 16.51 -12.21
N HIS A 88 -7.33 15.54 -11.28
CA HIS A 88 -8.46 15.37 -10.39
C HIS A 88 -8.62 16.63 -9.54
N SER A 89 -9.84 17.17 -9.52
CA SER A 89 -10.16 18.28 -8.62
C SER A 89 -9.98 17.84 -7.17
N VAL A 90 -9.68 18.79 -6.27
CA VAL A 90 -9.54 18.52 -4.84
C VAL A 90 -10.76 17.78 -4.26
N PRO A 91 -12.03 18.14 -4.59
CA PRO A 91 -13.19 17.38 -4.13
C PRO A 91 -13.21 15.93 -4.64
N ARG A 92 -12.83 15.70 -5.91
CA ARG A 92 -12.77 14.36 -6.49
C ARG A 92 -11.72 13.51 -5.79
N PHE A 93 -10.50 14.03 -5.63
CA PHE A 93 -9.43 13.34 -4.90
C PHE A 93 -9.86 12.98 -3.47
N LYS A 94 -10.45 13.93 -2.73
CA LYS A 94 -10.97 13.67 -1.38
C LYS A 94 -12.00 12.55 -1.35
N LYS A 95 -12.91 12.51 -2.33
CA LYS A 95 -13.92 11.44 -2.44
C LYS A 95 -13.28 10.08 -2.73
N GLU A 96 -12.35 10.02 -3.68
CA GLU A 96 -11.71 8.77 -4.11
C GLU A 96 -10.74 8.24 -3.06
N PHE A 97 -9.82 9.08 -2.55
CA PHE A 97 -8.88 8.72 -1.49
C PHE A 97 -9.60 8.45 -0.16
N GLY A 98 -10.58 9.27 0.20
CA GLY A 98 -11.42 9.02 1.38
C GLY A 98 -12.16 7.70 1.27
N GLY A 99 -12.75 7.40 0.11
CA GLY A 99 -13.40 6.11 -0.14
C GLY A 99 -12.44 4.93 -0.02
N LEU A 100 -11.18 5.08 -0.46
CA LEU A 100 -10.15 4.06 -0.27
C LEU A 100 -9.86 3.82 1.22
N LEU A 101 -9.74 4.86 2.04
CA LEU A 101 -9.52 4.73 3.49
C LEU A 101 -10.66 3.96 4.17
N TYR A 102 -11.91 4.22 3.79
CA TYR A 102 -13.06 3.50 4.35
C TYR A 102 -13.12 2.04 3.90
N ALA A 103 -12.66 1.73 2.69
CA ALA A 103 -12.64 0.35 2.19
C ALA A 103 -11.53 -0.50 2.83
N LEU A 104 -10.51 0.13 3.42
CA LEU A 104 -9.39 -0.54 4.11
C LEU A 104 -9.66 -0.81 5.61
N ARG A 105 -10.82 -0.42 6.12
CA ARG A 105 -11.22 -0.64 7.52
C ARG A 105 -11.66 -2.07 7.79
#